data_AF-A0A1X6YBA4-F1
#
_entry.id   AF-A0A1X6YBA4-F1
#
_cell.length_a   1.000
_cell.length_b   1.000
_cell.length_c   1.000
_cell.angle_alpha   90.00
_cell.angle_beta   90.00
_cell.angle_gamma   90.00
#
_symmetry.space_group_name_H-M   'P 1'
#
loop_
_entity.id
_entity.type
_entity.pdbx_description
1 polymer ?
#
loop_
_entity_poly.entity_id
_entity_poly.type
_entity_poly.pdbx_seq_one_letter_code
_entity_poly.pdbx_strand_id
1 'polypeptide(L)' 'MAQSAPADFSTADSLVSRLSQGLSRGLTFLIENNPRYGKIAAVNRMTDDELAARGTSRADMVRRAFQDQFYL' A
#
# COMPACT_ATOMS: atom_id res chain seq x y z
N MET A 1 13.93 39.69 31.58
CA MET A 1 13.59 38.98 30.33
C MET A 1 14.10 37.56 30.46
N ALA A 2 13.21 36.58 30.58
CA ALA A 2 13.59 35.17 30.69
C ALA A 2 13.71 34.57 29.28
N GLN A 3 14.89 34.07 28.93
CA GLN A 3 15.15 33.44 27.65
C GLN A 3 14.71 31.97 27.74
N SER A 4 13.67 31.60 27.00
CA SER A 4 13.20 30.22 26.86
C SER A 4 14.21 29.40 26.07
N ALA A 5 14.75 28.34 26.65
CA ALA A 5 15.63 27.39 25.97
C ALA A 5 14.86 26.60 24.88
N PRO A 6 15.40 26.42 23.66
CA PRO A 6 14.80 25.55 22.67
C PRO A 6 15.02 24.08 23.08
N ALA A 7 13.95 23.38 23.42
CA ALA A 7 14.03 22.00 23.90
C ALA A 7 14.35 20.99 22.77
N ASP A 8 15.20 20.02 23.13
CA ASP A 8 15.68 18.83 22.41
C ASP A 8 14.57 17.90 21.86
N PHE A 9 13.90 18.29 20.78
CA PHE A 9 12.96 17.39 20.07
C PHE A 9 13.56 16.68 18.84
N SER A 10 14.75 17.11 18.38
CA SER A 10 15.30 16.67 17.08
C SER A 10 15.76 15.20 17.04
N THR A 11 16.30 14.67 18.14
CA THR A 11 16.88 13.32 18.17
C THR A 11 15.80 12.23 18.17
N ALA A 12 14.71 12.44 18.90
CA ALA A 12 13.58 11.51 18.94
C ALA A 12 12.84 11.47 17.59
N ASP A 13 12.66 12.62 16.95
CA ASP A 13 12.10 12.73 15.59
C ASP A 13 12.98 11.99 14.58
N SER A 14 14.31 12.09 14.72
CA SER A 14 15.26 11.38 13.86
C SER A 14 15.21 9.85 14.00
N LEU A 15 14.94 9.33 15.20
CA LEU A 15 14.82 7.88 15.44
C LEU A 15 13.49 7.34 14.95
N VAL A 16 12.38 8.02 15.24
CA VAL A 16 11.05 7.65 14.74
C VAL A 16 11.01 7.72 13.21
N SER A 17 11.64 8.73 12.61
CA SER A 17 11.78 8.88 11.15
C SER A 17 12.58 7.73 10.52
N ARG A 18 13.69 7.31 11.13
CA ARG A 18 14.48 6.17 10.63
C ARG A 18 13.70 4.84 10.73
N LEU A 19 12.95 4.65 11.81
CA LEU A 19 12.13 3.45 11.99
C LEU A 19 10.97 3.40 10.98
N SER A 20 10.28 4.52 10.76
CA SER A 20 9.19 4.60 9.77
C SER A 20 9.69 4.46 8.33
N GLN A 21 10.87 5.00 8.02
CA GLN A 21 11.54 4.78 6.73
C GLN A 21 11.95 3.31 6.53
N GLY A 22 12.47 2.65 7.57
CA GLY A 22 12.78 1.22 7.51
C GLY A 22 11.54 0.35 7.29
N LEU A 23 10.46 0.64 8.04
CA LEU A 23 9.20 -0.06 7.93
C LEU A 23 8.56 0.12 6.55
N SER A 24 8.49 1.36 6.04
CA SER A 24 7.95 1.64 4.71
C SER A 24 8.73 0.94 3.62
N ARG A 25 10.07 0.99 3.64
CA ARG A 25 10.91 0.25 2.69
C ARG A 25 10.69 -1.26 2.76
N GLY A 26 10.58 -1.82 3.96
CA GLY A 26 10.28 -3.25 4.15
C GLY A 26 8.92 -3.65 3.58
N LEU A 27 7.88 -2.84 3.82
CA LEU A 27 6.55 -3.06 3.27
C LEU A 27 6.53 -2.91 1.75
N THR A 28 7.21 -1.91 1.18
CA THR A 28 7.36 -1.75 -0.27
C THR A 28 8.05 -2.96 -0.89
N PHE A 29 9.13 -3.46 -0.29
CA PHE A 29 9.81 -4.66 -0.77
C PHE A 29 8.89 -5.89 -0.74
N LEU A 30 8.12 -6.08 0.33
CA LEU A 30 7.14 -7.17 0.42
C LEU A 30 6.02 -7.04 -0.62
N ILE A 31 5.62 -5.81 -0.95
CA ILE A 31 4.60 -5.53 -1.97
C ILE A 31 5.15 -5.80 -3.39
N GLU A 32 6.30 -5.22 -3.72
CA GLU A 32 6.93 -5.33 -5.04
C GLU A 32 7.33 -6.78 -5.35
N ASN A 33 7.81 -7.51 -4.34
CA ASN A 33 8.23 -8.89 -4.49
C ASN A 33 7.06 -9.89 -4.39
N ASN A 34 5.84 -9.42 -4.15
CA ASN A 34 4.66 -10.27 -4.09
C ASN A 34 3.91 -10.24 -5.43
N PRO A 35 3.95 -11.33 -6.23
CA PRO A 35 3.25 -11.40 -7.52
C PRO A 35 1.73 -11.20 -7.40
N ARG A 36 1.16 -11.35 -6.20
CA ARG A 36 -0.26 -11.09 -5.91
C ARG A 36 -0.59 -9.60 -5.93
N TYR A 37 0.32 -8.74 -5.49
CA TYR A 37 0.07 -7.30 -5.42
C TYR A 37 -0.02 -6.68 -6.82
N GLY A 38 0.73 -7.20 -7.79
CA GLY A 38 0.59 -6.84 -9.20
C GLY A 38 -0.82 -7.10 -9.75
N LYS A 39 -1.47 -8.21 -9.35
CA LYS A 39 -2.84 -8.52 -9.73
C LYS A 39 -3.85 -7.57 -9.09
N ILE A 40 -3.66 -7.21 -7.82
CA ILE A 40 -4.50 -6.20 -7.12
C ILE A 40 -4.36 -4.84 -7.79
N ALA A 41 -3.12 -4.41 -8.08
CA ALA A 41 -2.86 -3.14 -8.75
C ALA A 41 -3.48 -3.10 -10.16
N ALA A 42 -3.48 -4.22 -10.89
CA ALA A 42 -4.14 -4.32 -12.18
C ALA A 42 -5.67 -4.16 -12.06
N VAL A 43 -6.29 -4.73 -11.01
CA VAL A 43 -7.72 -4.55 -10.73
C VAL A 43 -8.05 -3.13 -10.31
N ASN A 44 -7.20 -2.51 -9.48
CA ASN A 44 -7.43 -1.18 -8.93
C ASN A 44 -7.12 -0.04 -9.93
N ARG A 45 -6.40 -0.31 -11.02
CA ARG A 45 -6.13 0.71 -12.05
C ARG A 45 -7.35 1.07 -12.90
N MET A 46 -8.32 0.16 -13.04
CA MET A 46 -9.51 0.41 -13.86
C MET A 46 -10.62 1.00 -12.98
N THR A 47 -11.31 2.00 -13.51
CA THR A 47 -12.54 2.57 -12.92
C THR A 47 -13.73 1.65 -13.18
N ASP A 48 -14.82 1.81 -12.41
CA ASP A 48 -16.01 0.97 -12.59
C ASP A 48 -16.68 1.18 -13.96
N ASP A 49 -16.63 2.40 -14.51
CA ASP A 49 -17.16 2.72 -15.85
C ASP A 49 -16.38 1.99 -16.96
N GLU A 50 -15.06 1.90 -16.84
CA GLU A 50 -14.22 1.15 -17.77
C GLU A 50 -14.44 -0.35 -17.67
N LEU A 51 -14.75 -0.86 -16.48
CA LEU A 51 -15.13 -2.26 -16.28
C LEU A 51 -16.49 -2.55 -16.92
N ALA A 52 -17.46 -1.66 -16.75
CA ALA A 52 -18.78 -1.76 -17.37
C ALA A 52 -18.69 -1.72 -18.90
N ALA A 53 -17.85 -0.85 -19.47
CA ALA A 53 -17.58 -0.81 -20.91
C ALA A 53 -16.97 -2.12 -21.46
N ARG A 54 -16.27 -2.89 -20.62
CA ARG A 54 -15.74 -4.21 -20.93
C ARG A 54 -16.72 -5.36 -20.65
N GLY A 55 -17.94 -5.03 -20.23
CA GLY A 55 -18.98 -6.01 -19.88
C GLY A 55 -18.63 -6.84 -18.63
N THR A 56 -17.87 -6.29 -17.70
CA THR A 56 -17.50 -6.97 -16.46
C THR A 56 -17.76 -6.10 -15.24
N SER A 57 -17.88 -6.71 -14.06
CA SER A 57 -17.97 -6.00 -12.78
C SER A 57 -16.65 -6.12 -12.01
N ARG A 58 -16.40 -5.19 -11.08
CA ARG A 58 -15.23 -5.27 -10.18
C ARG A 58 -15.22 -6.58 -9.40
N ALA A 59 -16.39 -7.03 -8.94
CA ALA A 59 -16.54 -8.28 -8.20
C ALA A 59 -16.16 -9.50 -9.05
N ASP A 60 -16.55 -9.54 -10.32
CA ASP A 60 -16.21 -10.65 -11.23
C ASP A 60 -14.73 -10.65 -11.59
N MET A 61 -14.13 -9.47 -11.74
CA MET A 61 -12.71 -9.35 -12.02
C MET A 61 -11.86 -9.80 -10.82
N VAL A 62 -12.27 -9.45 -9.60
CA VAL A 62 -11.68 -9.97 -8.36
C VAL A 62 -11.86 -11.49 -8.28
N ARG A 63 -13.09 -12.01 -8.47
CA ARG A 63 -13.34 -13.45 -8.47
C ARG A 63 -12.42 -14.17 -9.45
N ARG A 64 -12.30 -13.70 -10.69
CA ARG A 64 -11.40 -14.30 -11.69
C ARG A 64 -9.92 -14.20 -11.30
N ALA A 65 -9.48 -13.08 -10.74
CA ALA A 65 -8.09 -12.88 -10.34
C ALA A 65 -7.67 -13.79 -9.16
N PHE A 66 -8.62 -14.17 -8.31
CA PHE A 66 -8.39 -14.94 -7.08
C PHE A 66 -9.13 -16.29 -7.04
N GLN A 67 -9.73 -16.75 -8.14
CA GLN A 67 -10.53 -17.98 -8.18
C GLN A 67 -9.73 -19.22 -7.75
N ASP A 68 -8.43 -19.27 -8.07
CA ASP A 68 -7.55 -20.40 -7.73
C ASP A 68 -7.18 -20.47 -6.24
N GLN A 69 -7.63 -19.51 -5.42
CA GLN A 69 -7.15 -19.34 -4.05
C GLN A 69 -8.14 -19.81 -2.97
N PHE A 70 -9.42 -19.99 -3.32
CA PHE A 70 -10.49 -20.32 -2.37
C PHE A 70 -11.08 -21.73 -2.53
N TYR A 71 -10.49 -22.57 -3.39
CA TYR A 71 -10.80 -24.00 -3.41
C TYR A 71 -9.87 -24.73 -2.43
N LEU A 72 -10.35 -24.90 -1.19
CA LEU A 72 -9.90 -25.91 -0.23
C LEU A 72 -11.00 -26.97 -0.10
#